data_AF-A0A212JG08-F1
#
_entry.id   AF-A0A212JG08-F1
#
_cell.length_a   1.000
_cell.length_b   1.000
_cell.length_c   1.000
_cell.angle_alpha   90.00
_cell.angle_beta   90.00
_cell.angle_gamma   90.00
#
_symmetry.space_group_name_H-M   'P 1'
#
loop_
_entity.id
_entity.type
_entity.pdbx_description
1 polymer ?
#
loop_
_entity_poly.entity_id
_entity_poly.type
_entity_poly.pdbx_seq_one_letter_code
_entity_poly.pdbx_strand_id
1 'polypeptide(L)' 'MQKLITTYINNTDVKEVNLWSHKTKRDKIVAVCQDDDLVTVLQVDGDYSKVRTSDGKEGWCMSGFLI' A
#
# COMPACT_ATOMS: atom_id res chain seq x y z
N MET A 1 -2.93 12.42 2.56
CA MET A 1 -2.82 12.93 1.16
C MET A 1 -3.11 11.80 0.19
N GLN A 2 -3.59 12.07 -1.03
CA GLN A 2 -3.82 11.01 -2.03
C GLN A 2 -2.54 10.65 -2.79
N LYS A 3 -2.40 9.36 -3.14
CA LYS A 3 -1.28 8.76 -3.86
C LYS A 3 -1.79 7.64 -4.77
N LEU A 4 -1.08 7.38 -5.86
CA LEU A 4 -1.32 6.18 -6.67
C LEU A 4 -0.42 5.05 -6.16
N ILE A 5 -0.93 3.84 -6.27
CA ILE A 5 -0.13 2.63 -6.11
C ILE A 5 0.66 2.41 -7.39
N THR A 6 1.94 2.03 -7.25
CA THR A 6 2.65 1.36 -8.33
C THR A 6 2.98 -0.08 -7.96
N THR A 7 2.98 -1.00 -8.94
CA THR A 7 3.49 -2.37 -8.80
C THR A 7 4.90 -2.53 -9.34
N TYR A 8 5.49 -1.47 -9.91
CA TYR A 8 6.82 -1.49 -10.51
C TYR A 8 7.81 -0.66 -9.70
N ILE A 9 8.74 -1.35 -9.03
CA ILE A 9 9.83 -0.70 -8.27
C ILE A 9 11.14 -1.42 -8.54
N ASN A 10 12.26 -0.69 -8.57
CA ASN A 10 13.60 -1.28 -8.71
C ASN A 10 13.73 -2.28 -9.88
N ASN A 11 13.20 -1.91 -11.04
CA ASN A 11 13.16 -2.74 -12.25
C ASN A 11 12.41 -4.08 -12.09
N THR A 12 11.55 -4.20 -11.09
CA THR A 12 10.79 -5.41 -10.77
C THR A 12 9.30 -5.10 -10.71
N ASP A 13 8.49 -5.89 -11.41
CA ASP A 13 7.02 -5.86 -11.33
C ASP A 13 6.53 -6.92 -10.35
N VAL A 14 5.94 -6.49 -9.23
CA VAL A 14 5.43 -7.37 -8.17
C VAL A 14 3.98 -7.81 -8.36
N LYS A 15 3.34 -7.44 -9.48
CA LYS A 15 1.95 -7.71 -9.86
C LYS A 15 0.87 -7.07 -9.00
N GLU A 16 1.05 -7.03 -7.68
CA GLU A 16 0.10 -6.45 -6.75
C GLU A 16 0.77 -5.97 -5.46
N VAL A 17 0.12 -5.03 -4.78
CA VAL A 17 0.56 -4.52 -3.48
C VAL A 17 -0.44 -4.92 -2.40
N ASN A 18 0.01 -5.77 -1.48
CA ASN A 18 -0.80 -6.17 -0.33
C ASN A 18 -0.84 -5.08 0.74
N LEU A 19 -2.05 -4.76 1.19
CA LEU A 19 -2.27 -4.01 2.42
C LEU A 19 -2.36 -4.98 3.59
N TRP A 20 -1.49 -4.82 4.58
CA TRP A 20 -1.39 -5.68 5.75
C TRP A 20 -2.10 -5.07 6.95
N SER A 21 -2.65 -5.92 7.82
CA SER A 21 -3.29 -5.46 9.06
C SER A 21 -2.32 -4.74 10.03
N HIS A 22 -1.01 -5.02 9.91
CA HIS A 22 0.04 -4.43 10.72
C HIS A 22 1.28 -4.10 9.88
N LYS A 23 2.03 -3.06 10.26
CA LYS A 23 3.17 -2.55 9.48
C LYS A 23 4.27 -3.57 9.22
N THR A 24 4.57 -4.44 10.17
CA THR A 24 5.65 -5.44 10.08
C THR A 24 5.19 -6.89 10.25
N LYS A 25 3.95 -7.14 10.68
CA LYS A 25 3.41 -8.50 10.81
C LYS A 25 2.61 -8.80 9.54
N ARG A 26 3.06 -9.81 8.80
CA ARG A 26 2.54 -10.21 7.48
C ARG A 26 1.61 -11.42 7.61
N ASP A 27 0.80 -11.44 8.65
CA ASP A 27 -0.09 -12.54 9.02
C ASP A 27 -1.50 -12.41 8.40
N LYS A 28 -1.93 -11.17 8.10
CA LYS A 28 -3.25 -10.90 7.54
C LYS A 28 -3.23 -9.79 6.49
N ILE A 29 -3.69 -10.13 5.28
CA ILE A 29 -3.99 -9.20 4.19
C ILE A 29 -5.40 -8.64 4.41
N VAL A 30 -5.55 -7.32 4.33
CA VAL A 30 -6.85 -6.63 4.46
C VAL A 30 -7.40 -6.17 3.11
N ALA A 31 -6.53 -5.89 2.15
CA ALA A 31 -6.86 -5.58 0.77
C ALA A 31 -5.65 -5.85 -0.13
N VAL A 32 -5.91 -5.95 -1.43
CA VAL A 32 -4.91 -6.06 -2.49
C VAL A 32 -5.13 -4.88 -3.43
N CYS A 33 -4.06 -4.18 -3.78
CA CYS A 33 -4.08 -3.06 -4.71
C CYS A 33 -3.32 -3.39 -5.99
N GLN A 34 -3.77 -2.82 -7.10
CA GLN A 34 -3.14 -2.90 -8.41
C GLN A 34 -2.44 -1.57 -8.76
N ASP A 35 -1.68 -1.56 -9.85
CA ASP A 35 -1.08 -0.35 -10.41
C ASP A 35 -2.20 0.69 -10.68
N ASP A 36 -1.89 1.97 -10.43
CA ASP A 36 -2.83 3.10 -10.53
C ASP A 36 -4.03 3.10 -9.57
N ASP A 37 -4.11 2.19 -8.60
CA ASP A 37 -5.12 2.29 -7.54
C ASP A 37 -4.90 3.56 -6.70
N LEU A 38 -5.94 4.39 -6.59
CA LEU A 38 -5.91 5.59 -5.77
C LEU A 38 -6.13 5.26 -4.29
N VAL A 39 -5.18 5.67 -3.45
CA VAL A 39 -5.26 5.51 -2.00
C VAL A 39 -5.04 6.84 -1.27
N THR A 40 -5.60 6.95 -0.07
CA THR A 40 -5.33 8.05 0.85
C THR A 40 -4.32 7.62 1.89
N VAL A 41 -3.15 8.24 1.91
CA VAL A 41 -2.16 8.06 2.97
C VAL A 41 -2.66 8.71 4.25
N LEU A 42 -2.78 7.90 5.30
CA LEU A 42 -3.27 8.28 6.63
C LEU A 42 -2.11 8.52 7.62
N GLN A 43 -1.07 7.68 7.53
CA GLN A 43 0.09 7.74 8.43
C GLN A 43 1.33 7.19 7.72
N VAL A 44 2.50 7.75 8.03
CA VAL A 44 3.81 7.24 7.60
C VAL A 44 4.61 6.89 8.86
N ASP A 45 5.26 5.73 8.86
CA ASP A 45 6.07 5.19 9.96
C ASP A 45 7.27 4.43 9.38
N GLY A 46 8.38 5.14 9.22
CA GLY A 46 9.56 4.64 8.52
C GLY A 46 9.25 4.27 7.07
N ASP A 47 9.63 3.06 6.67
CA ASP A 47 9.42 2.55 5.31
C ASP A 47 7.97 2.09 5.03
N TYR A 48 7.05 2.29 5.99
CA TYR A 48 5.67 1.85 5.87
C TYR A 48 4.70 3.01 5.91
N SER A 49 3.63 2.88 5.13
CA SER A 49 2.52 3.82 5.11
C SER A 49 1.21 3.08 5.40
N LYS A 50 0.42 3.64 6.31
CA LYS A 50 -0.98 3.25 6.47
C LYS A 50 -1.81 4.02 5.46
N VAL A 51 -2.57 3.30 4.65
CA VAL A 51 -3.39 3.87 3.58
C VAL A 51 -4.84 3.44 3.71
N ARG A 52 -5.74 4.20 3.11
CA ARG A 52 -7.14 3.87 2.92
C ARG A 52 -7.46 3.79 1.43
N THR A 53 -8.05 2.69 0.98
CA THR A 53 -8.56 2.51 -0.38
C THR A 53 -9.83 3.32 -0.62
N SER A 54 -10.24 3.45 -1.89
CA SER A 54 -11.49 4.11 -2.28
C SER A 54 -12.75 3.45 -1.70
N ASP A 55 -12.72 2.13 -1.47
CA ASP A 55 -13.79 1.36 -0.81
C ASP A 55 -13.71 1.39 0.73
N GLY A 56 -12.79 2.17 1.30
CA GLY A 56 -12.71 2.46 2.73
C GLY A 56 -11.90 1.46 3.56
N LYS A 57 -11.29 0.43 2.96
CA LYS A 57 -10.40 -0.49 3.69
C LYS A 57 -9.10 0.20 4.06
N GLU A 58 -8.59 -0.11 5.26
CA GLU A 58 -7.34 0.45 5.75
C GLU A 58 -6.31 -0.64 6.05
N GLY A 59 -5.07 -0.42 5.61
CA GLY A 59 -3.94 -1.31 5.91
C GLY A 59 -2.60 -0.66 5.63
N TRP A 60 -1.54 -1.43 5.85
CA TRP A 60 -0.16 -0.99 5.73
C TRP A 60 0.52 -1.58 4.50
N CYS A 61 1.22 -0.75 3.74
CA CYS A 61 2.11 -1.17 2.66
C CYS A 61 3.49 -0.50 2.80
N MET A 62 4.47 -0.94 2.01
CA MET A 62 5.75 -0.22 1.91
C MET A 62 5.53 1.11 1.18
N SER A 63 6.06 2.20 1.75
CA SER A 63 5.91 3.55 1.21
C SER A 63 6.49 3.72 -0.19
N GLY A 64 7.46 2.88 -0.57
CA GLY A 64 8.07 2.90 -1.91
C GLY A 64 7.11 2.55 -3.06
N PHE A 65 5.95 1.97 -2.76
CA PHE A 65 4.91 1.70 -3.76
C PHE A 65 3.91 2.86 -3.94
N LEU A 66 4.13 4.01 -3.29
CA LEU A 66 3.24 5.17 -3.35
C LEU A 66 3.90 6.32 -4.13
N ILE A 67 3.33 6.67 -5.28
CA ILE A 67 3.84 7.73 -6.17
C ILE A 67 2.95 8.97 -6.18
#